data_AF-A0ABD4T0M0-F1
#
_entry.id   AF-A0ABD4T0M0-F1
#
_cell.length_a   1.000
_cell.length_b   1.000
_cell.length_c   1.000
_cell.angle_alpha   90.00
_cell.angle_beta   90.00
_cell.angle_gamma   90.00
#
_symmetry.space_group_name_H-M   'P 1'
#
loop_
_entity.id
_entity.type
_entity.pdbx_description
1 polymer ?
#
loop_
_entity_poly.entity_id
_entity_poly.type
_entity_poly.pdbx_seq_one_letter_code
_entity_poly.pdbx_strand_id
1 'polypeptide(L)'
;MSQLNSSIEHAYTQLHLPLGAPLATVEAAYFKLRAEKIQNHQRGEIPDLKAAYSLIKQFLEQEDLRIHPPEMPAFETMTPRPAPATDPAAQGLDAPQLPPETRLEQALMGRGLRYPQVQWQGQRLLLTLDARQAPRSAKAIAKLWPMLREILPDLEAFHGVTAIQCMAKQPSGKILWRHTLPGPQAWQRRDREDQNLFSFESRITQIWVFPIALGLAIAMNAIPLVKFLLRGITIWVHEFGHATVAWLSGRKAIPLPLGWTNVEPQKSWFVYLGLLILFGLLIWAGYREQRRWPVGLGIVFSGLQFFMTWMMPEDWFDLLLAFGGIGGEFYLSAFLMVSFYFDLPAYFKWDFYRYPVLLGSAFTFWGAWWNWQEIDRGAAAIPWGSLWGGQDHAGGDMNILSTRGWSDQQIIETYNLLGGVCWFLILGLYCFFLFKQHRQSLALFWQQCLSLF
;
A
#
# COMPACT_ATOMS: atom_id res chain seq x y z
N MET A 1 19.09 9.62 49.62
CA MET A 1 18.00 10.55 49.25
C MET A 1 18.47 12.00 49.15
N SER A 2 19.31 12.55 50.05
CA SER A 2 19.74 13.97 49.96
C SER A 2 20.56 14.30 48.70
N GLN A 3 21.50 13.44 48.27
CA GLN A 3 22.32 13.68 47.07
C GLN A 3 21.54 13.56 45.74
N LEU A 4 20.47 12.75 45.72
CA LEU A 4 19.62 12.58 44.54
C LEU A 4 18.72 13.80 44.36
N ASN A 5 18.12 14.29 45.45
CA ASN A 5 17.29 15.49 45.43
C ASN A 5 18.09 16.74 45.05
N SER A 6 19.33 16.89 45.54
CA SER A 6 20.20 18.00 45.13
C SER A 6 20.60 17.95 43.65
N SER A 7 20.75 16.75 43.08
CA SER A 7 21.07 16.57 41.66
C SER A 7 19.87 16.91 40.76
N ILE A 8 18.66 16.60 41.21
CA ILE A 8 17.41 16.94 40.50
C ILE A 8 17.16 18.46 40.55
N GLU A 9 17.32 19.09 41.72
CA GLU A 9 17.22 20.55 41.86
C GLU A 9 18.21 21.29 40.95
N HIS A 10 19.44 20.78 40.85
CA HIS A 10 20.44 21.33 39.95
C HIS A 10 20.04 21.16 38.47
N ALA A 11 19.48 20.02 38.09
CA ALA A 11 18.99 19.77 36.74
C ALA A 11 17.82 20.70 36.34
N TYR A 12 16.88 20.99 37.26
CA TYR A 12 15.79 21.94 37.02
C TYR A 12 16.33 23.37 36.84
N THR A 13 17.34 23.74 37.61
CA THR A 13 18.03 25.03 37.49
C THR A 13 18.73 25.17 36.14
N GLN A 14 19.37 24.10 35.64
CA GLN A 14 20.02 24.08 34.31
C GLN A 14 19.03 24.22 33.15
N LEU A 15 17.78 23.80 33.32
CA LEU A 15 16.69 24.00 32.35
C LEU A 15 15.90 25.29 32.59
N HIS A 16 16.31 26.14 33.55
CA HIS A 16 15.62 27.36 33.93
C HIS A 16 14.14 27.15 34.32
N LEU A 17 13.85 26.04 35.01
CA LEU A 17 12.50 25.68 35.42
C LEU A 17 12.36 25.62 36.95
N PRO A 18 11.18 25.92 37.49
CA PRO A 18 10.88 25.66 38.90
C PRO A 18 10.86 24.16 39.18
N LEU A 19 11.24 23.77 40.40
CA LEU A 19 11.20 22.39 40.86
C LEU A 19 9.77 21.83 40.78
N GLY A 20 9.60 20.65 40.16
CA GLY A 20 8.29 20.00 40.00
C GLY A 20 7.48 20.45 38.78
N ALA A 21 8.10 21.11 37.80
CA ALA A 21 7.43 21.39 36.53
C ALA A 21 7.00 20.08 35.83
N PRO A 22 5.79 20.02 35.24
CA PRO A 22 5.31 18.81 34.60
C PRO A 22 6.16 18.44 33.38
N LEU A 23 6.20 17.14 33.03
CA LEU A 23 7.06 16.61 31.98
C LEU A 23 6.93 17.36 30.65
N ALA A 24 5.72 17.75 30.26
CA ALA A 24 5.46 18.53 29.05
C ALA A 24 6.19 19.90 29.05
N THR A 25 6.26 20.58 30.21
CA THR A 25 6.97 21.85 30.38
C THR A 25 8.48 21.66 30.37
N VAL A 26 8.97 20.57 30.96
CA VAL A 26 10.38 20.16 30.94
C VAL A 26 10.85 19.87 29.51
N GLU A 27 10.04 19.15 28.72
CA GLU A 27 10.33 18.86 27.32
C GLU A 27 10.36 20.13 26.47
N ALA A 28 9.36 21.01 26.62
CA ALA A 28 9.31 22.27 25.89
C ALA A 28 10.53 23.17 26.20
N ALA A 29 10.95 23.26 27.47
CA ALA A 29 12.11 24.05 27.86
C ALA A 29 13.42 23.48 27.30
N TYR A 30 13.60 22.15 27.36
CA TYR A 30 14.77 21.48 26.78
C TYR A 30 14.89 21.74 25.28
N PHE A 31 13.81 21.57 24.52
CA PHE A 31 13.85 21.77 23.06
C PHE A 31 14.10 23.23 22.68
N LYS A 32 13.55 24.18 23.44
CA LYS A 32 13.79 25.61 23.25
C LYS A 32 15.25 25.98 23.53
N LEU A 33 15.80 25.61 24.69
CA LEU A 33 17.19 25.91 25.04
C LEU A 33 18.18 25.23 24.10
N ARG A 34 17.89 24.00 23.67
CA ARG A 34 18.70 23.31 22.67
C ARG A 34 18.71 24.05 21.33
N ALA A 35 17.58 24.59 20.87
CA ALA A 35 17.51 25.37 19.65
C ALA A 35 18.30 26.68 19.76
N GLU A 36 18.19 27.40 20.88
CA GLU A 36 18.95 28.63 21.15
C GLU A 36 20.48 28.38 21.18
N LYS A 37 20.92 27.29 21.81
CA LYS A 37 22.35 26.92 21.86
C LYS A 37 22.92 26.53 20.48
N ILE A 38 22.09 25.94 19.61
CA ILE A 38 22.47 25.64 18.22
C ILE A 38 22.59 26.92 17.39
N GLN A 39 21.68 27.88 17.56
CA GLN A 39 21.71 29.17 16.87
C GLN A 39 22.89 30.05 17.32
N ASN A 40 23.28 29.98 18.60
CA ASN A 40 24.39 30.74 19.17
C ASN A 40 25.77 30.03 19.06
N HIS A 41 25.88 28.97 18.24
CA HIS A 41 27.10 28.17 18.05
C HIS A 41 27.71 27.54 19.32
N GLN A 42 26.96 27.41 20.42
CA GLN A 42 27.39 26.84 21.70
C GLN A 42 27.13 25.33 21.79
N ARG A 43 27.57 24.57 20.77
CA ARG A 43 27.28 23.13 20.67
C ARG A 43 27.93 22.27 21.75
N GLY A 44 28.94 22.78 22.45
CA GLY A 44 29.64 22.10 23.54
C GLY A 44 28.81 21.91 24.81
N GLU A 45 27.74 22.69 25.00
CA GLU A 45 26.90 22.67 26.22
C GLU A 45 25.63 21.79 26.08
N ILE A 46 25.39 21.24 24.89
CA ILE A 46 24.23 20.38 24.59
C ILE A 46 24.28 19.04 25.35
N PRO A 47 25.44 18.38 25.56
CA PRO A 47 25.50 17.14 26.34
C PRO A 47 25.03 17.32 27.78
N ASP A 48 25.39 18.43 28.43
CA ASP A 48 25.01 18.71 29.83
C ASP A 48 23.50 18.98 29.93
N LEU A 49 22.93 19.74 28.99
CA LEU A 49 21.48 19.95 28.88
C LEU A 49 20.72 18.63 28.67
N LYS A 50 21.27 17.71 27.88
CA LYS A 50 20.67 16.39 27.65
C LYS A 50 20.74 15.51 28.91
N ALA A 51 21.83 15.60 29.67
CA ALA A 51 21.98 14.88 30.92
C ALA A 51 20.96 15.37 31.97
N ALA A 52 20.79 16.69 32.11
CA ALA A 52 19.79 17.30 32.99
C ALA A 52 18.36 16.88 32.63
N TYR A 53 17.99 16.96 31.34
CA TYR A 53 16.68 16.52 30.85
C TYR A 53 16.42 15.03 31.13
N SER A 54 17.40 14.17 30.83
CA SER A 54 17.24 12.72 31.00
C SER A 54 17.05 12.35 32.47
N LEU A 55 17.75 13.04 33.38
CA LEU A 55 17.65 12.84 34.82
C LEU A 55 16.27 13.26 35.36
N ILE A 56 15.74 14.41 34.93
CA ILE A 56 14.39 14.86 35.32
C ILE A 56 13.31 13.93 34.76
N LYS A 57 13.44 13.53 33.49
CA LYS A 57 12.49 12.63 32.84
C LYS A 57 12.39 11.29 33.56
N GLN A 58 13.54 10.66 33.87
CA GLN A 58 13.56 9.41 34.62
C GLN A 58 12.96 9.57 36.02
N PHE A 59 13.19 10.70 36.69
CA PHE A 59 12.60 10.97 37.99
C PHE A 59 11.07 11.09 37.92
N LEU A 60 10.54 11.86 36.97
CA LEU A 60 9.09 12.04 36.79
C LEU A 60 8.40 10.75 36.35
N GLU A 61 9.03 9.94 35.47
CA GLU A 61 8.49 8.64 35.06
C GLU A 61 8.46 7.63 36.23
N GLN A 62 9.47 7.64 37.10
CA GLN A 62 9.48 6.81 38.31
C GLN A 62 8.46 7.28 39.37
N GLU A 63 8.21 8.59 39.46
CA GLU A 63 7.21 9.16 40.34
C GLU A 63 5.79 8.85 39.85
N ASP A 64 5.56 8.92 38.54
CA ASP A 64 4.29 8.53 37.90
C ASP A 64 3.99 7.03 38.09
N LEU A 65 4.99 6.16 37.93
CA LEU A 65 4.87 4.72 38.22
C LEU A 65 4.61 4.39 39.70
N ARG A 66 4.98 5.28 40.63
CA ARG A 66 4.66 5.15 42.07
C ARG A 66 3.24 5.58 42.39
N ILE A 67 2.72 6.58 41.69
CA ILE A 67 1.37 7.13 41.90
C ILE A 67 0.32 6.28 41.15
N HIS A 68 0.70 5.76 39.99
CA HIS A 68 -0.13 4.94 39.11
C HIS A 68 0.58 3.61 38.77
N PRO A 69 0.55 2.62 39.69
CA PRO A 69 1.04 1.29 39.36
C PRO A 69 0.18 0.69 38.23
N PRO A 70 0.77 -0.01 37.25
CA PRO A 70 0.00 -0.64 36.19
C PRO A 70 -0.95 -1.69 36.76
N GLU A 71 -2.24 -1.58 36.46
CA GLU A 71 -3.23 -2.61 36.77
C GLU A 71 -2.82 -3.93 36.09
N MET A 72 -2.54 -4.95 36.90
CA MET A 72 -2.37 -6.30 36.38
C MET A 72 -3.73 -6.82 35.89
N PRO A 73 -3.79 -7.45 34.69
CA PRO A 73 -5.00 -8.12 34.28
C PRO A 73 -5.32 -9.25 35.27
N ALA A 74 -6.52 -9.22 35.83
CA ALA A 74 -7.03 -10.30 36.64
C ALA A 74 -7.01 -11.60 35.82
N PHE A 75 -6.23 -12.57 36.28
CA PHE A 75 -6.33 -13.95 35.82
C PHE A 75 -7.73 -14.45 36.18
N GLU A 76 -8.62 -14.57 35.20
CA GLU A 76 -9.84 -15.37 35.37
C GLU A 76 -9.42 -16.82 35.61
N THR A 77 -9.56 -17.24 36.87
CA THR A 77 -9.52 -18.64 37.25
C THR A 77 -10.64 -19.37 36.51
N MET A 78 -10.27 -20.22 35.55
CA MET A 78 -11.15 -21.22 34.96
C MET A 78 -11.71 -22.09 36.08
N THR A 79 -12.95 -21.81 36.48
CA THR A 79 -13.77 -22.80 37.19
C THR A 79 -14.17 -23.90 36.20
N PRO A 80 -14.10 -25.18 36.58
CA PRO A 80 -14.52 -26.25 35.68
C PRO A 80 -16.01 -26.09 35.40
N ARG A 81 -16.37 -25.99 34.12
CA ARG A 81 -17.76 -26.09 33.66
C ARG A 81 -18.33 -27.41 34.21
N PRO A 82 -19.47 -27.42 34.92
CA PRO A 82 -20.09 -28.67 35.29
C PRO A 82 -20.43 -29.42 34.00
N ALA A 83 -20.19 -30.74 34.02
CA ALA A 83 -20.58 -31.64 32.95
C ALA A 83 -22.04 -31.36 32.54
N PRO A 84 -22.39 -31.43 31.24
CA PRO A 84 -23.77 -31.24 30.83
C PRO A 84 -24.63 -32.24 31.59
N ALA A 85 -25.59 -31.72 32.35
CA ALA A 85 -26.64 -32.54 32.92
C ALA A 85 -27.29 -33.28 31.76
N THR A 86 -27.20 -34.61 31.79
CA THR A 86 -28.07 -35.48 31.01
C THR A 86 -29.50 -35.15 31.40
N ASP A 87 -30.15 -34.35 30.56
CA ASP A 87 -31.57 -34.08 30.61
C ASP A 87 -32.30 -35.38 30.21
N PRO A 88 -33.04 -36.06 31.10
CA PRO A 88 -33.77 -37.29 30.76
C PRO A 88 -35.04 -37.03 29.93
N ALA A 89 -35.20 -35.82 29.36
CA ALA A 89 -36.43 -35.38 28.71
C ALA A 89 -36.24 -34.94 27.25
N ALA A 90 -35.18 -35.40 26.57
CA ALA A 90 -34.99 -35.20 25.13
C ALA A 90 -34.69 -36.53 24.40
N GLN A 91 -35.43 -37.60 24.72
CA GLN A 91 -35.57 -38.73 23.82
C GLN A 91 -36.84 -38.55 22.99
N GLY A 92 -36.80 -37.54 22.13
CA GLY A 92 -37.75 -37.32 21.06
C GLY A 92 -37.11 -37.70 19.73
N LEU A 93 -37.33 -38.96 19.33
CA LEU A 93 -37.32 -39.46 17.95
C LEU A 93 -35.99 -39.37 17.18
N ASP A 94 -35.38 -40.55 16.98
CA ASP A 94 -34.51 -40.87 15.85
C ASP A 94 -35.22 -40.56 14.53
N ALA A 95 -35.17 -39.30 14.09
CA ALA A 95 -35.34 -38.97 12.69
C ALA A 95 -34.03 -39.39 11.98
N PRO A 96 -34.06 -40.25 10.95
CA PRO A 96 -32.86 -40.51 10.17
C PRO A 96 -32.35 -39.15 9.66
N GLN A 97 -31.12 -38.78 10.04
CA GLN A 97 -30.49 -37.57 9.53
C GLN A 97 -30.54 -37.65 8.00
N LEU A 98 -31.40 -36.83 7.38
CA LEU A 98 -31.59 -36.82 5.94
C LEU A 98 -30.21 -36.72 5.27
N PRO A 99 -30.01 -37.43 4.14
CA PRO A 99 -28.77 -37.33 3.37
C PRO A 99 -28.41 -35.86 3.17
N PRO A 100 -27.11 -35.49 3.25
CA PRO A 100 -26.68 -34.09 3.15
C PRO A 100 -27.18 -33.42 1.86
N GLU A 101 -27.33 -34.19 0.78
CA GLU A 101 -27.92 -33.77 -0.49
C GLU A 101 -29.39 -33.36 -0.32
N THR A 102 -30.19 -34.21 0.32
CA THR A 102 -31.63 -33.95 0.57
C THR A 102 -31.84 -32.76 1.50
N ARG A 103 -30.94 -32.55 2.48
CA ARG A 103 -30.96 -31.33 3.32
C ARG A 103 -30.70 -30.07 2.50
N LEU A 104 -29.73 -30.11 1.59
CA LEU A 104 -29.44 -28.99 0.71
C LEU A 104 -30.61 -28.73 -0.27
N GLU A 105 -31.21 -29.78 -0.82
CA GLU A 105 -32.40 -29.66 -1.68
C GLU A 105 -33.56 -28.99 -0.94
N GLN A 106 -33.87 -29.43 0.28
CA GLN A 106 -34.93 -28.83 1.10
C GLN A 106 -34.63 -27.36 1.44
N ALA A 107 -33.39 -27.03 1.82
CA ALA A 107 -32.99 -25.66 2.12
C ALA A 107 -33.10 -24.74 0.89
N LEU A 108 -32.72 -25.23 -0.29
CA LEU A 108 -32.87 -24.50 -1.55
C LEU A 108 -34.35 -24.34 -1.94
N MET A 109 -35.18 -25.37 -1.72
CA MET A 109 -36.63 -25.31 -1.93
C MET A 109 -37.29 -24.29 -1.01
N GLY A 110 -36.90 -24.25 0.27
CA GLY A 110 -37.38 -23.27 1.25
C GLY A 110 -37.11 -21.80 0.86
N ARG A 111 -36.15 -21.57 -0.05
CA ARG A 111 -35.81 -20.25 -0.59
C ARG A 111 -36.34 -19.99 -2.00
N GLY A 112 -37.29 -20.80 -2.45
CA GLY A 112 -38.03 -20.57 -3.69
C GLY A 112 -37.34 -21.09 -4.96
N LEU A 113 -36.47 -22.09 -4.87
CA LEU A 113 -36.06 -22.92 -6.01
C LEU A 113 -36.99 -24.13 -6.11
N ARG A 114 -37.61 -24.36 -7.27
CA ARG A 114 -38.47 -25.54 -7.41
C ARG A 114 -37.66 -26.73 -7.90
N TYR A 115 -37.63 -27.79 -7.10
CA TYR A 115 -37.06 -29.10 -7.43
C TYR A 115 -35.59 -29.07 -7.89
N PRO A 116 -34.66 -28.46 -7.13
CA PRO A 116 -33.24 -28.68 -7.37
C PRO A 116 -32.91 -30.16 -7.15
N GLN A 117 -32.10 -30.74 -8.04
CA GLN A 117 -31.49 -32.05 -7.80
C GLN A 117 -30.02 -31.84 -7.43
N VAL A 118 -29.62 -32.36 -6.28
CA VAL A 118 -28.26 -32.29 -5.76
C VAL A 118 -27.66 -33.68 -5.78
N GLN A 119 -26.46 -33.80 -6.36
CA GLN A 119 -25.68 -35.04 -6.30
C GLN A 119 -24.26 -34.71 -5.87
N TRP A 120 -23.72 -35.50 -4.97
CA TRP A 120 -22.35 -35.39 -4.51
C TRP A 120 -21.46 -36.42 -5.22
N GLN A 121 -20.43 -35.94 -5.91
CA GLN A 121 -19.47 -36.77 -6.65
C GLN A 121 -18.04 -36.44 -6.20
N GLY A 122 -17.57 -37.15 -5.17
CA GLY A 122 -16.23 -36.96 -4.62
C GLY A 122 -16.05 -35.55 -4.03
N GLN A 123 -15.25 -34.70 -4.68
CA GLN A 123 -15.06 -33.29 -4.26
C GLN A 123 -15.94 -32.29 -5.03
N ARG A 124 -16.85 -32.77 -5.88
CA ARG A 124 -17.71 -31.92 -6.71
C ARG A 124 -19.17 -32.06 -6.28
N LEU A 125 -19.84 -30.93 -6.15
CA LEU A 125 -21.28 -30.87 -5.93
C LEU A 125 -21.97 -30.57 -7.25
N LEU A 126 -22.84 -31.47 -7.70
CA LEU A 126 -23.64 -31.30 -8.90
C LEU A 126 -25.01 -30.76 -8.52
N LEU A 127 -25.39 -29.62 -9.07
CA LEU A 127 -26.68 -28.99 -8.84
C LEU A 127 -27.41 -28.83 -10.16
N THR A 128 -28.51 -29.57 -10.33
CA THR A 128 -29.31 -29.57 -11.55
C THR A 128 -30.62 -28.81 -11.34
N LEU A 129 -30.91 -27.88 -12.24
CA LEU A 129 -32.14 -27.08 -12.29
C LEU A 129 -32.98 -27.47 -13.52
N ASP A 130 -34.29 -27.23 -13.45
CA ASP A 130 -35.17 -27.32 -14.62
C ASP A 130 -34.91 -26.14 -15.58
N ALA A 131 -34.59 -26.45 -16.85
CA ALA A 131 -34.37 -25.47 -17.90
C ALA A 131 -35.54 -24.52 -18.13
N ARG A 132 -36.78 -24.89 -17.80
CA ARG A 132 -37.96 -24.00 -17.89
C ARG A 132 -37.88 -22.85 -16.89
N GLN A 133 -37.24 -23.06 -15.74
CA GLN A 133 -37.11 -22.07 -14.67
C GLN A 133 -35.80 -21.30 -14.76
N ALA A 134 -34.79 -21.90 -15.37
CA ALA A 134 -33.45 -21.34 -15.50
C ALA A 134 -32.99 -21.33 -16.97
N PRO A 135 -33.68 -20.61 -17.88
CA PRO A 135 -33.33 -20.62 -19.31
C PRO A 135 -32.01 -19.91 -19.61
N ARG A 136 -31.59 -18.95 -18.76
CA ARG A 136 -30.32 -18.21 -18.89
C ARG A 136 -29.43 -18.48 -17.69
N SER A 137 -28.19 -18.93 -17.94
CA SER A 137 -27.20 -19.24 -16.92
C SER A 137 -26.93 -18.05 -15.98
N ALA A 138 -26.74 -16.85 -16.53
CA ALA A 138 -26.40 -15.66 -15.73
C ALA A 138 -27.47 -15.31 -14.67
N LYS A 139 -28.75 -15.29 -15.05
CA LYS A 139 -29.85 -15.02 -14.11
C LYS A 139 -30.02 -16.13 -13.08
N ALA A 140 -29.88 -17.39 -13.51
CA ALA A 140 -29.98 -18.54 -12.63
C ALA A 140 -28.87 -18.54 -11.57
N ILE A 141 -27.62 -18.29 -11.98
CA ILE A 141 -26.48 -18.21 -11.07
C ILE A 141 -26.59 -17.00 -10.14
N ALA A 142 -27.01 -15.83 -10.63
CA ALA A 142 -27.21 -14.65 -9.78
C ALA A 142 -28.24 -14.90 -8.66
N LYS A 143 -29.28 -15.70 -8.93
CA LYS A 143 -30.26 -16.12 -7.92
C LYS A 143 -29.71 -17.22 -6.99
N LEU A 144 -29.05 -18.24 -7.55
CA LEU A 144 -28.54 -19.41 -6.84
C LEU A 144 -27.39 -19.07 -5.87
N TRP A 145 -26.46 -18.22 -6.31
CA TRP A 145 -25.23 -17.90 -5.60
C TRP A 145 -25.43 -17.39 -4.16
N PRO A 146 -26.27 -16.38 -3.88
CA PRO A 146 -26.49 -15.91 -2.51
C PRO A 146 -27.09 -16.99 -1.61
N MET A 147 -28.00 -17.83 -2.13
CA MET A 147 -28.56 -18.95 -1.36
C MET A 147 -27.49 -19.98 -0.98
N LEU A 148 -26.63 -20.35 -1.94
CA LEU A 148 -25.54 -21.29 -1.69
C LEU A 148 -24.53 -20.74 -0.68
N ARG A 149 -24.20 -19.45 -0.75
CA ARG A 149 -23.26 -18.81 0.20
C ARG A 149 -23.77 -18.82 1.64
N GLU A 150 -25.07 -18.78 1.83
CA GLU A 150 -25.66 -18.79 3.17
C GLU A 150 -25.86 -20.21 3.71
N ILE A 151 -26.25 -21.16 2.87
CA ILE A 151 -26.61 -22.52 3.32
C ILE A 151 -25.40 -23.44 3.46
N LEU A 152 -24.45 -23.40 2.52
CA LEU A 152 -23.34 -24.37 2.48
C LEU A 152 -22.33 -24.25 3.63
N PRO A 153 -22.02 -23.06 4.19
CA PRO A 153 -21.16 -22.94 5.36
C PRO A 153 -21.66 -23.70 6.60
N ASP A 154 -22.99 -23.80 6.76
CA ASP A 154 -23.61 -24.45 7.93
C ASP A 154 -23.68 -25.98 7.81
N LEU A 155 -23.31 -26.51 6.65
CA LEU A 155 -23.38 -27.93 6.35
C LEU A 155 -21.97 -28.53 6.31
N GLU A 156 -21.51 -29.04 7.45
CA GLU A 156 -20.17 -29.63 7.62
C GLU A 156 -19.81 -30.68 6.55
N ALA A 157 -20.82 -31.45 6.09
CA ALA A 157 -20.67 -32.48 5.06
C ALA A 157 -20.10 -31.94 3.74
N PHE A 158 -20.27 -30.65 3.45
CA PHE A 158 -19.80 -30.03 2.20
C PHE A 158 -18.50 -29.23 2.34
N HIS A 159 -17.83 -29.29 3.50
CA HIS A 159 -16.53 -28.63 3.70
C HIS A 159 -15.45 -29.14 2.72
N GLY A 160 -15.50 -30.40 2.27
CA GLY A 160 -14.56 -30.97 1.30
C GLY A 160 -14.85 -30.64 -0.17
N VAL A 161 -15.89 -29.87 -0.47
CA VAL A 161 -16.27 -29.55 -1.85
C VAL A 161 -15.35 -28.46 -2.42
N THR A 162 -14.68 -28.78 -3.52
CA THR A 162 -13.75 -27.85 -4.20
C THR A 162 -14.40 -27.09 -5.36
N ALA A 163 -15.48 -27.64 -5.94
CA ALA A 163 -16.23 -27.01 -7.01
C ALA A 163 -17.72 -27.41 -7.00
N ILE A 164 -18.58 -26.45 -7.37
CA ILE A 164 -20.02 -26.67 -7.53
C ILE A 164 -20.37 -26.53 -9.00
N GLN A 165 -20.80 -27.61 -9.63
CA GLN A 165 -21.27 -27.62 -11.01
C GLN A 165 -22.78 -27.41 -11.05
N CYS A 166 -23.19 -26.23 -11.50
CA CYS A 166 -24.58 -25.91 -11.73
C CYS A 166 -24.93 -26.17 -13.20
N MET A 167 -26.05 -26.82 -13.47
CA MET A 167 -26.54 -27.03 -14.83
C MET A 167 -28.05 -26.97 -14.90
N ALA A 168 -28.57 -26.58 -16.06
CA ALA A 168 -29.98 -26.70 -16.36
C ALA A 168 -30.22 -27.85 -17.35
N LYS A 169 -31.19 -28.72 -17.07
CA LYS A 169 -31.61 -29.80 -17.96
C LYS A 169 -33.05 -29.60 -18.43
N GLN A 170 -33.30 -29.89 -19.69
CA GLN A 170 -34.65 -29.98 -20.24
C GLN A 170 -35.31 -31.31 -19.81
N PRO A 171 -36.65 -31.44 -19.88
CA PRO A 171 -37.35 -32.71 -19.63
C PRO A 171 -36.88 -33.84 -20.57
N SER A 172 -36.36 -33.50 -21.75
CA SER A 172 -35.74 -34.43 -22.70
C SER A 172 -34.35 -34.95 -22.28
N GLY A 173 -33.81 -34.49 -21.15
CA GLY A 173 -32.47 -34.81 -20.67
C GLY A 173 -31.34 -33.94 -21.24
N LYS A 174 -31.62 -33.11 -22.26
CA LYS A 174 -30.63 -32.22 -22.88
C LYS A 174 -30.17 -31.13 -21.90
N ILE A 175 -28.86 -30.95 -21.75
CA ILE A 175 -28.26 -29.89 -20.93
C ILE A 175 -28.32 -28.57 -21.72
N LEU A 176 -28.96 -27.55 -21.15
CA LEU A 176 -29.07 -26.22 -21.75
C LEU A 176 -27.82 -25.37 -21.50
N TRP A 177 -27.29 -25.42 -20.29
CA TRP A 177 -26.05 -24.75 -19.91
C TRP A 177 -25.42 -25.46 -18.71
N ARG A 178 -24.11 -25.23 -18.54
CA ARG A 178 -23.32 -25.69 -17.40
C ARG A 178 -22.42 -24.54 -16.93
N HIS A 179 -22.33 -24.35 -15.63
CA HIS A 179 -21.51 -23.33 -15.00
C HIS A 179 -20.83 -23.90 -13.76
N THR A 180 -19.54 -23.61 -13.57
CA THR A 180 -18.78 -24.10 -12.43
C THR A 180 -18.50 -22.94 -11.48
N LEU A 181 -19.00 -23.06 -10.26
CA LEU A 181 -18.73 -22.15 -9.16
C LEU A 181 -17.60 -22.72 -8.29
N PRO A 182 -16.80 -21.86 -7.63
CA PRO A 182 -15.82 -22.30 -6.66
C PRO A 182 -16.52 -22.99 -5.48
N GLY A 183 -15.85 -23.86 -4.73
CA GLY A 183 -16.41 -24.49 -3.52
C GLY A 183 -16.40 -23.58 -2.28
N PRO A 184 -17.05 -24.00 -1.17
CA PRO A 184 -17.26 -23.16 0.01
C PRO A 184 -15.99 -22.58 0.62
N GLN A 185 -14.96 -23.42 0.79
CA GLN A 185 -13.67 -22.99 1.33
C GLN A 185 -13.02 -21.89 0.48
N ALA A 186 -13.17 -21.95 -0.84
CA ALA A 186 -12.52 -21.02 -1.75
C ALA A 186 -13.13 -19.62 -1.68
N TRP A 187 -14.46 -19.49 -1.57
CA TRP A 187 -15.08 -18.18 -1.40
C TRP A 187 -14.99 -17.67 0.04
N GLN A 188 -15.01 -18.54 1.05
CA GLN A 188 -14.79 -18.15 2.46
C GLN A 188 -13.37 -17.62 2.67
N ARG A 189 -12.36 -18.30 2.11
CA ARG A 189 -10.99 -17.78 2.07
C ARG A 189 -10.96 -16.40 1.44
N ARG A 190 -11.61 -16.23 0.28
CA ARG A 190 -11.68 -14.94 -0.40
C ARG A 190 -12.38 -13.86 0.42
N ASP A 191 -13.44 -14.19 1.16
CA ASP A 191 -14.12 -13.24 2.06
C ASP A 191 -13.23 -12.84 3.25
N ARG A 192 -12.46 -13.78 3.82
CA ARG A 192 -11.46 -13.47 4.85
C ARG A 192 -10.36 -12.54 4.33
N GLU A 193 -9.88 -12.78 3.11
CA GLU A 193 -8.92 -11.88 2.45
C GLU A 193 -9.53 -10.49 2.22
N ASP A 194 -10.81 -10.40 1.84
CA ASP A 194 -11.50 -9.10 1.67
C ASP A 194 -11.63 -8.32 2.99
N GLN A 195 -11.80 -9.02 4.11
CA GLN A 195 -11.83 -8.41 5.45
C GLN A 195 -10.44 -7.93 5.90
N ASN A 196 -9.36 -8.56 5.43
CA ASN A 196 -8.00 -8.12 5.70
C ASN A 196 -7.60 -7.00 4.74
N LEU A 197 -7.72 -5.75 5.17
CA LEU A 197 -7.36 -4.59 4.36
C LEU A 197 -5.90 -4.67 3.87
N PHE A 198 -4.97 -5.13 4.71
CA PHE A 198 -3.54 -5.24 4.38
C PHE A 198 -3.21 -6.36 3.39
N SER A 199 -4.17 -7.24 3.08
CA SER A 199 -3.97 -8.29 2.09
C SER A 199 -3.79 -7.71 0.68
N PHE A 200 -2.87 -8.30 -0.08
CA PHE A 200 -2.75 -8.07 -1.52
C PHE A 200 -3.83 -8.81 -2.32
N GLU A 201 -4.61 -9.71 -1.70
CA GLU A 201 -5.72 -10.41 -2.35
C GLU A 201 -7.08 -9.73 -2.15
N SER A 202 -7.16 -8.77 -1.21
CA SER A 202 -8.40 -8.04 -0.91
C SER A 202 -8.92 -7.26 -2.11
N ARG A 203 -10.17 -7.55 -2.50
CA ARG A 203 -10.85 -6.87 -3.60
C ARG A 203 -11.22 -5.45 -3.25
N ILE A 204 -11.67 -5.24 -2.04
CA ILE A 204 -12.03 -3.92 -1.54
C ILE A 204 -10.80 -3.00 -1.61
N THR A 205 -9.64 -3.49 -1.13
CA THR A 205 -8.39 -2.74 -1.16
C THR A 205 -7.95 -2.42 -2.58
N GLN A 206 -7.90 -3.40 -3.49
CA GLN A 206 -7.42 -3.17 -4.85
C GLN A 206 -8.30 -2.20 -5.65
N ILE A 207 -9.61 -2.21 -5.42
CA ILE A 207 -10.57 -1.38 -6.16
C ILE A 207 -10.62 0.04 -5.59
N TRP A 208 -10.78 0.18 -4.27
CA TRP A 208 -11.18 1.45 -3.68
C TRP A 208 -10.03 2.29 -3.17
N VAL A 209 -8.94 1.68 -2.70
CA VAL A 209 -7.87 2.44 -2.06
C VAL A 209 -7.20 3.38 -3.05
N PHE A 210 -7.01 2.94 -4.29
CA PHE A 210 -6.42 3.76 -5.34
C PHE A 210 -7.25 5.02 -5.70
N PRO A 211 -8.53 4.91 -6.12
CA PRO A 211 -9.34 6.09 -6.42
C PRO A 211 -9.56 6.99 -5.20
N ILE A 212 -9.67 6.42 -3.99
CA ILE A 212 -9.75 7.21 -2.75
C ILE A 212 -8.45 7.98 -2.53
N ALA A 213 -7.29 7.33 -2.61
CA ALA A 213 -5.99 7.99 -2.44
C ALA A 213 -5.77 9.08 -3.48
N LEU A 214 -6.16 8.84 -4.74
CA LEU A 214 -6.09 9.85 -5.79
C LEU A 214 -7.04 11.02 -5.51
N GLY A 215 -8.29 10.76 -5.12
CA GLY A 215 -9.25 11.80 -4.76
C GLY A 215 -8.78 12.65 -3.58
N LEU A 216 -8.19 12.01 -2.56
CA LEU A 216 -7.56 12.70 -1.43
C LEU A 216 -6.36 13.55 -1.89
N ALA A 217 -5.47 13.00 -2.72
CA ALA A 217 -4.32 13.72 -3.26
C ALA A 217 -4.74 14.97 -4.06
N ILE A 218 -5.81 14.89 -4.85
CA ILE A 218 -6.40 16.02 -5.57
C ILE A 218 -6.90 17.07 -4.58
N ALA A 219 -7.70 16.66 -3.58
CA ALA A 219 -8.23 17.57 -2.56
C ALA A 219 -7.11 18.25 -1.75
N MET A 220 -6.07 17.50 -1.39
CA MET A 220 -4.90 18.01 -0.65
C MET A 220 -4.11 19.04 -1.47
N ASN A 221 -3.98 18.85 -2.79
CA ASN A 221 -3.35 19.83 -3.67
C ASN A 221 -4.22 21.09 -3.91
N ALA A 222 -5.55 20.96 -3.80
CA ALA A 222 -6.47 22.09 -3.95
C ALA A 222 -6.46 23.03 -2.73
N ILE A 223 -6.05 22.56 -1.55
CA ILE A 223 -6.01 23.36 -0.31
C ILE A 223 -4.61 23.94 -0.11
N PRO A 224 -4.40 25.27 -0.21
CA PRO A 224 -3.06 25.87 -0.18
C PRO A 224 -2.26 25.56 1.10
N LEU A 225 -2.93 25.57 2.27
CA LEU A 225 -2.28 25.26 3.55
C LEU A 225 -1.78 23.82 3.59
N VAL A 226 -2.58 22.86 3.11
CA VAL A 226 -2.19 21.44 3.08
C VAL A 226 -1.07 21.23 2.07
N LYS A 227 -1.19 21.81 0.87
CA LYS A 227 -0.14 21.77 -0.15
C LYS A 227 1.18 22.33 0.38
N PHE A 228 1.14 23.43 1.13
CA PHE A 228 2.32 24.02 1.77
C PHE A 228 2.93 23.10 2.83
N LEU A 229 2.13 22.54 3.75
CA LEU A 229 2.61 21.64 4.81
C LEU A 229 3.22 20.36 4.25
N LEU A 230 2.70 19.85 3.13
CA LEU A 230 3.17 18.61 2.50
C LEU A 230 4.22 18.83 1.41
N ARG A 231 4.61 20.08 1.15
CA ARG A 231 5.65 20.43 0.16
C ARG A 231 6.95 19.68 0.39
N GLY A 232 7.28 19.38 1.66
CA GLY A 232 8.48 18.59 2.01
C GLY A 232 8.49 17.19 1.36
N ILE A 233 7.33 16.56 1.17
CA ILE A 233 7.23 15.26 0.50
C ILE A 233 7.57 15.40 -0.99
N THR A 234 7.01 16.43 -1.66
CA THR A 234 7.31 16.72 -3.07
C THR A 234 8.79 17.01 -3.27
N ILE A 235 9.36 17.89 -2.45
CA ILE A 235 10.79 18.19 -2.45
C ILE A 235 11.61 16.91 -2.25
N TRP A 236 11.23 16.07 -1.30
CA TRP A 236 11.99 14.85 -1.03
C TRP A 236 11.95 13.87 -2.20
N VAL A 237 10.79 13.70 -2.87
CA VAL A 237 10.69 12.86 -4.07
C VAL A 237 11.50 13.45 -5.23
N HIS A 238 11.51 14.77 -5.39
CA HIS A 238 12.32 15.49 -6.37
C HIS A 238 13.82 15.20 -6.18
N GLU A 239 14.32 15.37 -4.94
CA GLU A 239 15.72 15.07 -4.60
C GLU A 239 16.05 13.57 -4.78
N PHE A 240 15.11 12.69 -4.45
CA PHE A 240 15.24 11.26 -4.75
C PHE A 240 15.36 11.00 -6.25
N GLY A 241 14.69 11.79 -7.08
CA GLY A 241 14.83 11.79 -8.53
C GLY A 241 16.28 11.96 -8.97
N HIS A 242 16.96 13.02 -8.52
CA HIS A 242 18.40 13.20 -8.74
C HIS A 242 19.21 12.01 -8.22
N ALA A 243 18.92 11.58 -6.99
CA ALA A 243 19.67 10.51 -6.35
C ALA A 243 19.56 9.18 -7.11
N THR A 244 18.40 8.85 -7.69
CA THR A 244 18.25 7.62 -8.46
C THR A 244 19.08 7.61 -9.74
N VAL A 245 19.19 8.75 -10.44
CA VAL A 245 20.08 8.89 -11.61
C VAL A 245 21.54 8.75 -11.18
N ALA A 246 21.93 9.37 -10.08
CA ALA A 246 23.28 9.26 -9.52
C ALA A 246 23.64 7.83 -9.10
N TRP A 247 22.78 7.16 -8.33
CA TRP A 247 23.02 5.81 -7.85
C TRP A 247 23.09 4.80 -9.00
N LEU A 248 22.18 4.86 -9.98
CA LEU A 248 22.21 3.99 -11.16
C LEU A 248 23.45 4.23 -12.04
N SER A 249 24.02 5.44 -11.99
CA SER A 249 25.29 5.78 -12.65
C SER A 249 26.53 5.42 -11.80
N GLY A 250 26.34 4.78 -10.64
CA GLY A 250 27.40 4.36 -9.74
C GLY A 250 28.02 5.48 -8.91
N ARG A 251 27.35 6.63 -8.75
CA ARG A 251 27.84 7.79 -7.99
C ARG A 251 27.16 7.89 -6.63
N LYS A 252 27.89 8.40 -5.64
CA LYS A 252 27.32 8.64 -4.30
C LYS A 252 26.34 9.81 -4.40
N ALA A 253 25.15 9.61 -3.86
CA ALA A 253 24.17 10.68 -3.71
C ALA A 253 23.46 10.58 -2.37
N ILE A 254 23.17 11.73 -1.76
CA ILE A 254 22.39 11.84 -0.52
C ILE A 254 21.25 12.84 -0.78
N PRO A 255 19.99 12.37 -0.95
CA PRO A 255 18.84 13.24 -1.11
C PRO A 255 18.43 13.81 0.25
N LEU A 256 18.66 15.10 0.48
CA LEU A 256 18.24 15.76 1.72
C LEU A 256 16.82 16.29 1.56
N PRO A 257 15.94 16.17 2.59
CA PRO A 257 14.55 16.64 2.54
C PRO A 257 14.42 18.19 2.58
N LEU A 258 15.50 18.90 2.23
CA LEU A 258 15.65 20.35 2.26
C LEU A 258 15.96 20.91 0.86
N GLY A 259 15.61 20.19 -0.22
CA GLY A 259 15.81 20.66 -1.59
C GLY A 259 17.28 20.69 -2.00
N TRP A 260 18.03 19.67 -1.59
CA TRP A 260 19.43 19.54 -1.93
C TRP A 260 19.85 18.07 -2.02
N THR A 261 20.41 17.67 -3.16
CA THR A 261 21.04 16.36 -3.34
C THR A 261 22.54 16.55 -3.48
N ASN A 262 23.30 16.06 -2.51
CA ASN A 262 24.76 16.05 -2.62
C ASN A 262 25.16 14.86 -3.50
N VAL A 263 25.73 15.13 -4.67
CA VAL A 263 26.18 14.12 -5.64
C VAL A 263 27.69 14.21 -5.81
N GLU A 264 28.38 13.09 -5.64
CA GLU A 264 29.81 12.98 -5.92
C GLU A 264 30.05 12.80 -7.43
N PRO A 265 30.93 13.60 -8.07
CA PRO A 265 31.23 13.44 -9.50
C PRO A 265 31.87 12.08 -9.83
N GLN A 266 32.64 11.53 -8.89
CA GLN A 266 33.38 10.28 -9.08
C GLN A 266 32.49 9.05 -8.85
N LYS A 267 32.69 8.05 -9.71
CA LYS A 267 32.07 6.73 -9.56
C LYS A 267 32.62 6.05 -8.32
N SER A 268 31.77 5.32 -7.61
CA SER A 268 32.08 4.62 -6.37
C SER A 268 31.75 3.15 -6.50
N TRP A 269 32.77 2.29 -6.35
CA TRP A 269 32.59 0.85 -6.28
C TRP A 269 31.63 0.42 -5.17
N PHE A 270 31.61 1.15 -4.06
CA PHE A 270 30.69 0.90 -2.96
C PHE A 270 29.23 1.03 -3.40
N VAL A 271 28.88 2.12 -4.12
CA VAL A 271 27.51 2.34 -4.62
C VAL A 271 27.16 1.31 -5.69
N TYR A 272 28.07 1.11 -6.65
CA TYR A 272 27.82 0.19 -7.75
C TYR A 272 27.60 -1.26 -7.27
N LEU A 273 28.54 -1.79 -6.47
CA LEU A 273 28.42 -3.14 -5.93
C LEU A 273 27.28 -3.24 -4.91
N GLY A 274 27.05 -2.19 -4.10
CA GLY A 274 25.95 -2.13 -3.15
C GLY A 274 24.58 -2.30 -3.81
N LEU A 275 24.31 -1.55 -4.90
CA LEU A 275 23.07 -1.71 -5.66
C LEU A 275 22.97 -3.08 -6.33
N LEU A 276 24.05 -3.59 -6.93
CA LEU A 276 24.04 -4.93 -7.52
C LEU A 276 23.75 -6.02 -6.49
N ILE A 277 24.24 -5.88 -5.26
CA ILE A 277 23.90 -6.78 -4.16
C ILE A 277 22.40 -6.66 -3.83
N LEU A 278 21.84 -5.45 -3.72
CA LEU A 278 20.41 -5.27 -3.47
C LEU A 278 19.53 -5.88 -4.58
N PHE A 279 19.89 -5.67 -5.85
CA PHE A 279 19.19 -6.28 -6.97
C PHE A 279 19.38 -7.80 -7.01
N GLY A 280 20.57 -8.29 -6.70
CA GLY A 280 20.86 -9.72 -6.55
C GLY A 280 20.02 -10.37 -5.45
N LEU A 281 19.85 -9.69 -4.31
CA LEU A 281 18.97 -10.13 -3.22
C LEU A 281 17.50 -10.13 -3.65
N LEU A 282 17.06 -9.14 -4.43
CA LEU A 282 15.70 -9.09 -4.98
C LEU A 282 15.44 -10.26 -5.96
N ILE A 283 16.41 -10.55 -6.84
CA ILE A 283 16.35 -11.70 -7.76
C ILE A 283 16.32 -13.00 -6.96
N TRP A 284 17.21 -13.15 -5.99
CA TRP A 284 17.30 -14.36 -5.17
C TRP A 284 16.02 -14.60 -4.37
N ALA A 285 15.48 -13.57 -3.72
CA ALA A 285 14.24 -13.65 -2.95
C ALA A 285 13.04 -13.97 -3.87
N GLY A 286 12.94 -13.30 -5.02
CA GLY A 286 11.92 -13.58 -6.02
C GLY A 286 11.97 -15.01 -6.54
N TYR A 287 13.17 -15.52 -6.84
CA TYR A 287 13.38 -16.89 -7.29
C TYR A 287 12.98 -17.91 -6.21
N ARG A 288 13.44 -17.71 -4.97
CA ARG A 288 13.14 -18.61 -3.83
C ARG A 288 11.65 -18.68 -3.53
N GLU A 289 10.94 -17.57 -3.67
CA GLU A 289 9.49 -17.48 -3.42
C GLU A 289 8.63 -17.75 -4.67
N GLN A 290 9.25 -18.18 -5.78
CA GLN A 290 8.60 -18.41 -7.08
C GLN A 290 7.80 -17.21 -7.63
N ARG A 291 8.21 -16.00 -7.26
CA ARG A 291 7.66 -14.75 -7.78
C ARG A 291 8.53 -14.29 -8.93
N ARG A 292 7.97 -14.30 -10.15
CA ARG A 292 8.73 -13.95 -11.38
C ARG A 292 8.98 -12.46 -11.53
N TRP A 293 8.09 -11.62 -11.01
CA TRP A 293 8.15 -10.18 -11.23
C TRP A 293 9.35 -9.48 -10.54
N PRO A 294 9.77 -9.82 -9.29
CA PRO A 294 10.95 -9.20 -8.67
C PRO A 294 12.24 -9.64 -9.37
N VAL A 295 12.28 -10.88 -9.90
CA VAL A 295 13.40 -11.37 -10.70
C VAL A 295 13.56 -10.54 -11.97
N GLY A 296 12.48 -10.34 -12.72
CA GLY A 296 12.49 -9.47 -13.90
C GLY A 296 12.93 -8.04 -13.56
N LEU A 297 12.39 -7.47 -12.48
CA LEU A 297 12.73 -6.11 -12.04
C LEU A 297 14.21 -5.98 -11.66
N GLY A 298 14.75 -6.93 -10.89
CA GLY A 298 16.17 -6.91 -10.50
C GLY A 298 17.11 -7.09 -11.71
N ILE A 299 16.75 -7.90 -12.69
CA ILE A 299 17.52 -8.05 -13.94
C ILE A 299 17.52 -6.73 -14.73
N VAL A 300 16.35 -6.11 -14.90
CA VAL A 300 16.20 -4.84 -15.61
C VAL A 300 17.02 -3.73 -14.93
N PHE A 301 16.91 -3.59 -13.60
CA PHE A 301 17.68 -2.57 -12.88
C PHE A 301 19.18 -2.84 -12.86
N SER A 302 19.62 -4.11 -12.80
CA SER A 302 21.03 -4.45 -12.92
C SER A 302 21.59 -4.09 -14.30
N GLY A 303 20.83 -4.37 -15.37
CA GLY A 303 21.20 -4.00 -16.73
C GLY A 303 21.22 -2.49 -16.95
N LEU A 304 20.20 -1.79 -16.44
CA LEU A 304 20.13 -0.33 -16.50
C LEU A 304 21.29 0.32 -15.74
N GLN A 305 21.61 -0.16 -14.55
CA GLN A 305 22.75 0.32 -13.76
C GLN A 305 24.07 0.09 -14.51
N PHE A 306 24.27 -1.08 -15.10
CA PHE A 306 25.47 -1.37 -15.90
C PHE A 306 25.61 -0.38 -17.06
N PHE A 307 24.53 -0.15 -17.81
CA PHE A 307 24.50 0.80 -18.92
C PHE A 307 24.81 2.23 -18.44
N MET A 308 24.10 2.72 -17.43
CA MET A 308 24.27 4.08 -16.90
C MET A 308 25.66 4.29 -16.25
N THR A 309 26.25 3.25 -15.66
CA THR A 309 27.56 3.36 -15.03
C THR A 309 28.71 3.33 -16.05
N TRP A 310 28.63 2.45 -17.05
CA TRP A 310 29.80 2.15 -17.91
C TRP A 310 29.69 2.64 -19.35
N MET A 311 28.47 2.76 -19.88
CA MET A 311 28.24 3.10 -21.29
C MET A 311 27.77 4.55 -21.47
N MET A 312 27.14 5.15 -20.46
CA MET A 312 26.62 6.50 -20.54
C MET A 312 27.73 7.57 -20.48
N PRO A 313 27.78 8.51 -21.45
CA PRO A 313 28.70 9.65 -21.41
C PRO A 313 28.41 10.61 -20.25
N GLU A 314 29.39 11.39 -19.83
CA GLU A 314 29.24 12.36 -18.72
C GLU A 314 28.25 13.48 -19.04
N ASP A 315 28.19 13.96 -20.28
CA ASP A 315 27.21 14.98 -20.67
C ASP A 315 25.76 14.49 -20.53
N TRP A 316 25.52 13.21 -20.82
CA TRP A 316 24.21 12.59 -20.62
C TRP A 316 23.90 12.38 -19.14
N PHE A 317 24.92 12.11 -18.32
CA PHE A 317 24.74 12.02 -16.89
C PHE A 317 24.25 13.35 -16.31
N ASP A 318 24.91 14.46 -16.62
CA ASP A 318 24.51 15.78 -16.10
C ASP A 318 23.12 16.19 -16.59
N LEU A 319 22.82 15.92 -17.86
CA LEU A 319 21.49 16.15 -18.43
C LEU A 319 20.42 15.34 -17.69
N LEU A 320 20.64 14.04 -17.51
CA LEU A 320 19.70 13.18 -16.80
C LEU A 320 19.61 13.52 -15.32
N LEU A 321 20.70 14.00 -14.72
CA LEU A 321 20.70 14.44 -13.33
C LEU A 321 19.78 15.65 -13.17
N ALA A 322 19.92 16.69 -14.00
CA ALA A 322 19.03 17.85 -13.99
C ALA A 322 17.59 17.49 -14.36
N PHE A 323 17.40 16.61 -15.36
CA PHE A 323 16.08 16.09 -15.69
C PHE A 323 15.44 15.34 -14.51
N GLY A 324 16.27 14.64 -13.73
CA GLY A 324 15.91 13.67 -12.71
C GLY A 324 15.08 14.26 -11.57
N GLY A 325 15.19 15.55 -11.25
CA GLY A 325 14.42 16.20 -10.19
C GLY A 325 12.92 16.12 -10.46
N ILE A 326 12.45 16.91 -11.42
CA ILE A 326 11.06 16.88 -11.89
C ILE A 326 10.70 15.50 -12.49
N GLY A 327 11.64 14.85 -13.20
CA GLY A 327 11.41 13.53 -13.74
C GLY A 327 11.02 12.53 -12.65
N GLY A 328 11.69 12.58 -11.50
CA GLY A 328 11.43 11.75 -10.33
C GLY A 328 10.04 11.97 -9.75
N GLU A 329 9.54 13.22 -9.73
CA GLU A 329 8.16 13.51 -9.32
C GLU A 329 7.13 12.74 -10.15
N PHE A 330 7.44 12.46 -11.42
CA PHE A 330 6.62 11.62 -12.29
C PHE A 330 6.94 10.12 -12.16
N TYR A 331 8.14 9.68 -12.59
CA TYR A 331 8.42 8.24 -12.74
C TYR A 331 8.57 7.52 -11.39
N LEU A 332 9.12 8.15 -10.34
CA LEU A 332 9.19 7.52 -9.02
C LEU A 332 7.81 7.44 -8.40
N SER A 333 7.04 8.53 -8.45
CA SER A 333 5.68 8.52 -7.93
C SER A 333 4.82 7.47 -8.65
N ALA A 334 4.89 7.41 -9.98
CA ALA A 334 4.18 6.40 -10.76
C ALA A 334 4.62 4.97 -10.38
N PHE A 335 5.92 4.73 -10.24
CA PHE A 335 6.46 3.44 -9.81
C PHE A 335 5.95 3.05 -8.42
N LEU A 336 5.92 3.98 -7.46
CA LEU A 336 5.43 3.74 -6.10
C LEU A 336 3.92 3.48 -6.06
N MET A 337 3.13 4.24 -6.84
CA MET A 337 1.68 4.04 -6.98
C MET A 337 1.37 2.67 -7.60
N VAL A 338 2.09 2.28 -8.65
CA VAL A 338 1.96 0.98 -9.31
C VAL A 338 2.37 -0.15 -8.38
N SER A 339 3.44 0.04 -7.59
CA SER A 339 3.95 -0.97 -6.66
C SER A 339 2.93 -1.35 -5.59
N PHE A 340 1.95 -0.50 -5.28
CA PHE A 340 0.85 -0.81 -4.34
C PHE A 340 0.17 -2.16 -4.60
N TYR A 341 0.08 -2.56 -5.88
CA TYR A 341 -0.57 -3.80 -6.31
C TYR A 341 0.33 -5.04 -6.25
N PHE A 342 1.63 -4.86 -6.01
CA PHE A 342 2.63 -5.92 -6.07
C PHE A 342 3.09 -6.31 -4.68
N ASP A 343 2.83 -7.58 -4.33
CA ASP A 343 3.30 -8.18 -3.10
C ASP A 343 4.81 -8.45 -3.21
N LEU A 344 5.60 -7.74 -2.41
CA LEU A 344 7.05 -7.90 -2.32
C LEU A 344 7.42 -9.21 -1.61
N PRO A 345 8.62 -9.76 -1.87
CA PRO A 345 9.08 -10.95 -1.16
C PRO A 345 9.02 -10.76 0.36
N ALA A 346 8.94 -11.86 1.12
CA ALA A 346 8.64 -11.83 2.57
C ALA A 346 9.54 -10.87 3.38
N TYR A 347 10.83 -10.79 3.04
CA TYR A 347 11.80 -9.89 3.70
C TYR A 347 11.60 -8.40 3.38
N PHE A 348 10.93 -8.09 2.27
CA PHE A 348 10.65 -6.75 1.78
C PHE A 348 9.17 -6.39 1.90
N LYS A 349 8.41 -7.13 2.72
CA LYS A 349 6.99 -6.88 2.92
C LYS A 349 6.74 -5.47 3.41
N TRP A 350 5.69 -4.87 2.86
CA TRP A 350 5.36 -3.46 3.08
C TRP A 350 3.84 -3.23 3.15
N ASP A 351 3.11 -4.26 3.59
CA ASP A 351 1.65 -4.37 3.61
C ASP A 351 0.95 -3.12 4.17
N PHE A 352 1.50 -2.55 5.26
CA PHE A 352 1.04 -1.29 5.86
C PHE A 352 1.63 -0.05 5.15
N TYR A 353 2.94 -0.04 4.90
CA TYR A 353 3.65 1.13 4.38
C TYR A 353 3.23 1.53 2.96
N ARG A 354 2.68 0.60 2.16
CA ARG A 354 2.17 0.91 0.82
C ARG A 354 1.05 1.96 0.81
N TYR A 355 0.29 2.12 1.89
CA TYR A 355 -0.82 3.08 1.97
C TYR A 355 -0.34 4.54 2.07
N PRO A 356 0.47 4.94 3.08
CA PRO A 356 1.00 6.29 3.12
C PRO A 356 1.91 6.59 1.93
N VAL A 357 2.64 5.58 1.41
CA VAL A 357 3.44 5.75 0.19
C VAL A 357 2.56 6.02 -1.03
N LEU A 358 1.46 5.29 -1.20
CA LEU A 358 0.50 5.54 -2.27
C LEU A 358 -0.08 6.96 -2.19
N LEU A 359 -0.49 7.40 -1.00
CA LEU A 359 -1.04 8.75 -0.84
C LEU A 359 0.01 9.84 -1.11
N GLY A 360 1.22 9.69 -0.57
CA GLY A 360 2.31 10.65 -0.78
C GLY A 360 2.75 10.73 -2.25
N SER A 361 2.87 9.58 -2.92
CA SER A 361 3.18 9.53 -4.35
C SER A 361 2.05 10.08 -5.22
N ALA A 362 0.77 9.78 -4.91
CA ALA A 362 -0.37 10.37 -5.60
C ALA A 362 -0.41 11.90 -5.43
N PHE A 363 -0.12 12.41 -4.23
CA PHE A 363 -0.03 13.84 -3.95
C PHE A 363 1.04 14.53 -4.79
N THR A 364 2.27 13.99 -4.79
CA THR A 364 3.39 14.52 -5.59
C THR A 364 3.09 14.43 -7.09
N PHE A 365 2.65 13.28 -7.57
CA PHE A 365 2.37 13.04 -8.99
C PHE A 365 1.28 13.98 -9.51
N TRP A 366 0.15 14.09 -8.79
CA TRP A 366 -0.94 14.98 -9.20
C TRP A 366 -0.50 16.44 -9.16
N GLY A 367 0.23 16.85 -8.12
CA GLY A 367 0.75 18.21 -7.99
C GLY A 367 1.67 18.60 -9.15
N ALA A 368 2.61 17.72 -9.51
CA ALA A 368 3.50 17.90 -10.65
C ALA A 368 2.71 17.94 -11.96
N TRP A 369 1.86 16.94 -12.20
CA TRP A 369 1.03 16.86 -13.42
C TRP A 369 0.19 18.12 -13.63
N TRP A 370 -0.55 18.56 -12.60
CA TRP A 370 -1.39 19.75 -12.70
C TRP A 370 -0.57 21.00 -12.99
N ASN A 371 0.56 21.18 -12.29
CA ASN A 371 1.45 22.33 -12.50
C ASN A 371 1.99 22.38 -13.93
N TRP A 372 2.44 21.26 -14.50
CA TRP A 372 2.96 21.21 -15.87
C TRP A 372 1.86 21.40 -16.93
N GLN A 373 0.62 21.01 -16.64
CA GLN A 373 -0.54 21.34 -17.46
C GLN A 373 -0.89 22.84 -17.41
N GLU A 374 -0.71 23.50 -16.27
CA GLU A 374 -0.89 24.95 -16.15
C GLU A 374 0.22 25.72 -16.88
N ILE A 375 1.47 25.23 -16.84
CA ILE A 375 2.59 25.79 -17.60
C ILE A 375 2.31 25.70 -19.11
N ASP A 376 1.88 24.54 -19.60
CA ASP A 376 1.55 24.32 -21.02
C ASP A 376 0.44 25.26 -21.52
N ARG A 377 -0.55 25.57 -20.66
CA ARG A 377 -1.62 26.53 -20.95
C ARG A 377 -1.21 27.99 -20.80
N GLY A 378 0.03 28.27 -20.38
CA GLY A 378 0.51 29.62 -20.07
C GLY A 378 -0.10 30.23 -18.80
N ALA A 379 -0.71 29.42 -17.94
CA ALA A 379 -1.29 29.85 -16.66
C ALA A 379 -0.26 29.85 -15.52
N ALA A 380 0.88 29.20 -15.71
CA ALA A 380 2.00 29.18 -14.77
C ALA A 380 3.34 29.33 -15.50
N ALA A 381 4.37 29.76 -14.78
CA ALA A 381 5.73 29.87 -15.31
C ALA A 381 6.52 28.57 -15.09
N ILE A 382 7.49 28.30 -15.98
CA ILE A 382 8.49 27.26 -15.75
C ILE A 382 9.22 27.54 -14.43
N PRO A 383 9.45 26.52 -13.57
CA PRO A 383 10.13 26.69 -12.29
C PRO A 383 11.63 26.86 -12.48
N TRP A 384 12.05 28.07 -12.88
CA TRP A 384 13.46 28.44 -12.97
C TRP A 384 14.11 28.63 -11.59
N GLY A 385 15.42 28.41 -11.52
CA GLY A 385 16.21 28.56 -10.30
C GLY A 385 16.23 27.30 -9.42
N SER A 386 16.70 27.46 -8.19
CA SER A 386 16.77 26.39 -7.19
C SER A 386 16.03 26.79 -5.92
N LEU A 387 15.78 25.85 -5.00
CA LEU A 387 15.08 26.16 -3.74
C LEU A 387 15.81 27.24 -2.91
N TRP A 388 17.13 27.32 -3.02
CA TRP A 388 18.00 28.20 -2.23
C TRP A 388 18.56 29.38 -3.05
N GLY A 389 18.17 29.51 -4.32
CA GLY A 389 18.69 30.52 -5.25
C GLY A 389 17.56 31.22 -6.04
N GLY A 390 17.87 32.37 -6.64
CA GLY A 390 16.94 33.07 -7.53
C GLY A 390 16.73 32.34 -8.86
N GLN A 391 15.87 32.90 -9.74
CA GLN A 391 15.55 32.34 -11.05
C GLN A 391 16.77 32.14 -11.97
N ASP A 392 17.81 32.95 -11.77
CA ASP A 392 19.07 32.88 -12.54
C ASP A 392 20.11 31.92 -11.94
N HIS A 393 19.75 31.18 -10.89
CA HIS A 393 20.70 30.30 -10.23
C HIS A 393 21.12 29.14 -11.15
N ALA A 394 22.41 29.09 -11.50
CA ALA A 394 22.97 28.12 -12.44
C ALA A 394 22.79 26.65 -12.02
N GLY A 395 22.58 26.39 -10.73
CA GLY A 395 22.29 25.06 -10.19
C GLY A 395 20.82 24.64 -10.23
N GLY A 396 19.92 25.42 -10.85
CA GLY A 396 18.52 25.03 -11.04
C GLY A 396 18.36 24.05 -12.19
N ASP A 397 17.53 23.03 -12.02
CA ASP A 397 17.33 21.96 -13.01
C ASP A 397 16.99 22.49 -14.41
N MET A 398 16.01 23.38 -14.49
CA MET A 398 15.55 23.94 -15.77
C MET A 398 16.64 24.80 -16.41
N ASN A 399 17.39 25.56 -15.60
CA ASN A 399 18.52 26.35 -16.06
C ASN A 399 19.61 25.45 -16.67
N ILE A 400 19.92 24.32 -16.04
CA ILE A 400 20.90 23.36 -16.57
C ILE A 400 20.41 22.79 -17.90
N LEU A 401 19.15 22.35 -18.00
CA LEU A 401 18.60 21.86 -19.27
C LEU A 401 18.66 22.91 -20.39
N SER A 402 18.32 24.16 -20.07
CA SER A 402 18.41 25.28 -21.00
C SER A 402 19.85 25.54 -21.45
N THR A 403 20.83 25.54 -20.54
CA THR A 403 22.26 25.68 -20.91
C THR A 403 22.78 24.54 -21.76
N ARG A 404 22.15 23.35 -21.69
CA ARG A 404 22.43 22.18 -22.54
C ARG A 404 21.66 22.23 -23.87
N GLY A 405 21.00 23.34 -24.19
CA GLY A 405 20.38 23.62 -25.48
C GLY A 405 18.91 23.24 -25.59
N TRP A 406 18.24 22.87 -24.49
CA TRP A 406 16.79 22.63 -24.54
C TRP A 406 16.05 23.95 -24.62
N SER A 407 15.07 24.04 -25.52
CA SER A 407 14.13 25.15 -25.55
C SER A 407 13.08 25.02 -24.44
N ASP A 408 12.46 26.13 -24.05
CA ASP A 408 11.35 26.14 -23.09
C ASP A 408 10.22 25.19 -23.52
N GLN A 409 9.88 25.18 -24.81
CA GLN A 409 8.87 24.28 -25.37
C GLN A 409 9.28 22.81 -25.24
N GLN A 410 10.55 22.50 -25.53
CA GLN A 410 11.07 21.13 -25.38
C GLN A 410 11.01 20.65 -23.92
N ILE A 411 11.31 21.52 -22.95
CA ILE A 411 11.17 21.22 -21.52
C ILE A 411 9.71 20.89 -21.19
N ILE A 412 8.77 21.77 -21.58
CA ILE A 412 7.33 21.60 -21.32
C ILE A 412 6.80 20.30 -21.94
N GLU A 413 7.08 20.06 -23.22
CA GLU A 413 6.61 18.87 -23.93
C GLU A 413 7.18 17.59 -23.33
N THR A 414 8.46 17.60 -22.93
CA THR A 414 9.11 16.42 -22.36
C THR A 414 8.46 16.01 -21.04
N TYR A 415 8.22 16.96 -20.13
CA TYR A 415 7.61 16.64 -18.83
C TYR A 415 6.12 16.32 -18.94
N ASN A 416 5.38 16.98 -19.83
CA ASN A 416 3.99 16.61 -20.11
C ASN A 416 3.88 15.24 -20.78
N LEU A 417 4.78 14.89 -21.70
CA LEU A 417 4.82 13.55 -22.31
C LEU A 417 5.13 12.50 -21.24
N LEU A 418 6.14 12.74 -20.40
CA LEU A 418 6.51 11.83 -19.31
C LEU A 418 5.33 11.61 -18.35
N GLY A 419 4.70 12.68 -17.89
CA GLY A 419 3.53 12.60 -17.02
C GLY A 419 2.38 11.85 -17.68
N GLY A 420 2.14 12.05 -18.99
CA GLY A 420 1.10 11.36 -19.74
C GLY A 420 1.35 9.87 -19.83
N VAL A 421 2.59 9.47 -20.16
CA VAL A 421 3.01 8.05 -20.18
C VAL A 421 2.85 7.41 -18.81
N CYS A 422 3.30 8.07 -17.74
CA CYS A 422 3.12 7.61 -16.38
C CYS A 422 1.63 7.44 -16.02
N TRP A 423 0.78 8.39 -16.41
CA TRP A 423 -0.67 8.29 -16.23
C TRP A 423 -1.26 7.06 -16.93
N PHE A 424 -0.91 6.84 -18.20
CA PHE A 424 -1.36 5.68 -18.96
C PHE A 424 -0.92 4.37 -18.30
N LEU A 425 0.30 4.29 -17.78
CA LEU A 425 0.79 3.12 -17.06
C LEU A 425 0.01 2.87 -15.76
N ILE A 426 -0.20 3.91 -14.95
CA ILE A 426 -0.95 3.84 -13.70
C ILE A 426 -2.39 3.37 -13.98
N LEU A 427 -3.10 4.02 -14.91
CA LEU A 427 -4.48 3.69 -15.27
C LEU A 427 -4.58 2.30 -15.92
N GLY A 428 -3.64 1.96 -16.80
CA GLY A 428 -3.59 0.66 -17.46
C GLY A 428 -3.45 -0.47 -16.44
N LEU A 429 -2.60 -0.29 -15.43
CA LEU A 429 -2.41 -1.26 -14.37
C LEU A 429 -3.64 -1.34 -13.44
N TYR A 430 -4.20 -0.20 -13.04
CA TYR A 430 -5.44 -0.16 -12.26
C TYR A 430 -6.57 -0.93 -12.97
N CYS A 431 -6.79 -0.64 -14.26
CA CYS A 431 -7.75 -1.35 -15.11
C CYS A 431 -7.45 -2.84 -15.21
N PHE A 432 -6.17 -3.23 -15.33
CA PHE A 432 -5.76 -4.63 -15.36
C PHE A 432 -6.14 -5.37 -14.07
N PHE A 433 -5.86 -4.80 -12.89
CA PHE A 433 -6.21 -5.44 -11.61
C PHE A 433 -7.72 -5.47 -11.40
N LEU A 434 -8.43 -4.41 -11.75
CA LEU A 434 -9.89 -4.35 -11.73
C LEU A 434 -10.51 -5.44 -12.62
N PHE A 435 -9.98 -5.63 -13.83
CA PHE A 435 -10.43 -6.67 -14.75
C PHE A 435 -10.07 -8.09 -14.24
N LYS A 436 -8.84 -8.29 -13.78
CA LYS A 436 -8.36 -9.58 -13.24
C LYS A 436 -9.25 -10.07 -12.11
N GLN A 437 -9.68 -9.16 -11.25
CA GLN A 437 -10.47 -9.45 -10.06
C GLN A 437 -11.96 -9.70 -10.36
N HIS A 438 -12.51 -9.02 -11.36
CA HIS A 438 -13.91 -9.14 -11.74
C HIS A 438 -14.16 -9.95 -13.01
N ARG A 439 -13.17 -10.69 -13.53
CA ARG A 439 -13.28 -11.45 -14.80
C ARG A 439 -14.60 -12.23 -14.94
N GLN A 440 -15.08 -12.85 -13.87
CA GLN A 440 -16.35 -13.59 -13.87
C GLN A 440 -17.58 -12.66 -13.87
N SER A 441 -17.60 -11.62 -13.04
CA SER A 441 -18.69 -10.62 -12.98
C SER A 441 -18.78 -9.79 -14.26
N LEU A 442 -17.64 -9.39 -14.83
CA LEU A 442 -17.54 -8.67 -16.09
C LEU A 442 -17.93 -9.55 -17.27
N ALA A 443 -17.54 -10.83 -17.29
CA ALA A 443 -18.02 -11.77 -18.31
C ALA A 443 -19.54 -11.96 -18.25
N LEU A 444 -20.12 -12.00 -17.04
CA LEU A 444 -21.57 -12.07 -16.84
C LEU A 444 -22.27 -10.77 -17.26
N PHE A 445 -21.70 -9.60 -16.94
CA PHE A 445 -22.21 -8.30 -17.37
C PHE A 445 -22.18 -8.17 -18.90
N TRP A 446 -21.06 -8.54 -19.54
CA TRP A 446 -20.91 -8.50 -21.00
C TRP A 446 -21.89 -9.45 -21.70
N GLN A 447 -22.12 -10.64 -21.14
CA GLN A 447 -23.16 -11.57 -21.61
C GLN A 447 -24.57 -11.00 -21.44
N GLN A 448 -24.83 -10.19 -20.41
CA GLN A 448 -26.11 -9.50 -20.25
C GLN A 448 -26.28 -8.40 -21.30
N CYS A 449 -25.26 -7.57 -21.53
CA CYS A 449 -25.27 -6.54 -22.57
C CYS A 449 -25.47 -7.13 -23.98
N LEU A 450 -24.75 -8.20 -24.32
CA LEU A 450 -24.92 -8.93 -25.59
C LEU A 450 -26.27 -9.66 -25.73
N SER A 451 -27.04 -9.79 -24.65
CA SER A 451 -28.40 -10.36 -24.69
C SER A 451 -29.50 -9.31 -24.75
N LEU A 452 -29.11 -8.03 -24.72
CA LEU A 452 -29.98 -6.85 -24.86
C LEU A 452 -29.88 -6.22 -26.26
N PHE A 453 -28.86 -6.59 -27.02
CA PHE A 453 -28.75 -6.43 -28.47
C PHE A 453 -29.03 -7.77 -29.15
#